data_AF-A0A2T7CLL4-F1
#
_entry.id   AF-A0A2T7CLL4-F1
#
_cell.length_a   1.000
_cell.length_b   1.000
_cell.length_c   1.000
_cell.angle_alpha   90.00
_cell.angle_beta   90.00
_cell.angle_gamma   90.00
#
_symmetry.space_group_name_H-M   'P 1'
#
loop_
_entity.id
_entity.type
_entity.pdbx_description
1 polymer ?
#
loop_
_entity_poly.entity_id
_entity_poly.type
_entity_poly.pdbx_seq_one_letter_code
_entity_poly.pdbx_strand_id
1 'polypeptide(L)'
;MYEAKPLSDDDSHRLFFKRLFCSSEDCPHDLREVSSEILRKCGGLPLAIISIAGLLANRSKTAEAWGNTLKSISAAADKDSPIDKMKRILLLSYFDLPPHLKSCLSY
;
A
#
# COMPACT_ATOMS: atom_id res chain seq x y z
N MET A 1 -0.34 -26.42 -0.64
CA MET A 1 -0.02 -24.98 -0.58
C MET A 1 -1.29 -24.21 -0.86
N TYR A 2 -1.71 -23.32 0.04
CA TYR A 2 -2.91 -22.51 -0.15
C TYR A 2 -2.47 -21.20 -0.79
N GLU A 3 -2.75 -21.01 -2.08
CA GLU A 3 -2.53 -19.71 -2.72
C GLU A 3 -3.65 -18.76 -2.33
N ALA A 4 -3.29 -17.66 -1.68
CA ALA A 4 -4.24 -16.60 -1.39
C ALA A 4 -4.71 -16.00 -2.72
N LYS A 5 -6.00 -16.17 -3.02
CA LYS A 5 -6.60 -15.55 -4.20
C LYS A 5 -6.56 -14.03 -4.07
N PRO A 6 -6.27 -13.30 -5.16
CA PRO A 6 -6.43 -11.85 -5.18
C PRO A 6 -7.85 -11.45 -4.76
N LEU A 7 -7.96 -10.35 -4.04
CA LEU A 7 -9.24 -9.74 -3.69
C LEU A 7 -9.90 -9.15 -4.93
N SER A 8 -11.23 -9.08 -4.89
CA SER A 8 -12.00 -8.30 -5.85
C SER A 8 -11.64 -6.81 -5.71
N ASP A 9 -11.92 -6.00 -6.73
CA ASP A 9 -11.74 -4.54 -6.65
C ASP A 9 -12.52 -3.93 -5.48
N ASP A 10 -13.76 -4.39 -5.23
CA ASP A 10 -14.58 -3.91 -4.12
C ASP A 10 -13.97 -4.25 -2.75
N ASP A 11 -13.55 -5.51 -2.55
CA ASP A 11 -12.91 -5.91 -1.29
C ASP A 11 -11.55 -5.22 -1.11
N SER A 12 -10.83 -4.96 -2.21
CA SER A 12 -9.56 -4.23 -2.19
C SER A 12 -9.77 -2.78 -1.76
N HIS A 13 -10.78 -2.11 -2.33
CA HIS A 13 -11.19 -0.77 -1.91
C HIS A 13 -11.60 -0.76 -0.45
N ARG A 14 -12.47 -1.68 -0.04
CA ARG A 14 -12.96 -1.77 1.35
C ARG A 14 -11.80 -1.97 2.33
N LEU A 15 -10.86 -2.86 2.02
CA LEU A 15 -9.68 -3.12 2.86
C LEU A 15 -8.76 -1.89 2.96
N PHE A 16 -8.52 -1.22 1.85
CA PHE A 16 -7.66 -0.03 1.77
C PHE A 16 -8.24 1.14 2.56
N PHE A 17 -9.50 1.48 2.32
CA PHE A 17 -10.14 2.60 3.00
C PHE A 17 -10.36 2.32 4.48
N LYS A 18 -10.72 1.08 4.86
CA LYS A 18 -10.84 0.69 6.28
C LYS A 18 -9.53 0.87 7.06
N ARG A 19 -8.38 0.79 6.39
CA ARG A 19 -7.07 0.99 7.03
C ARG A 19 -6.70 2.47 7.13
N LEU A 20 -7.18 3.32 6.22
CA LEU A 20 -6.82 4.73 6.10
C LEU A 20 -7.81 5.68 6.79
N PHE A 21 -9.06 5.26 6.87
CA PHE A 21 -10.19 6.02 7.38
C PHE A 21 -11.02 5.14 8.33
N CYS A 22 -11.80 5.78 9.20
CA CYS A 22 -12.76 5.06 10.04
C CYS A 22 -13.99 4.61 9.24
N SER A 23 -14.38 5.36 8.20
CA SER A 23 -15.40 4.99 7.21
C SER A 23 -14.89 5.19 5.78
N SER A 24 -15.35 4.36 4.84
CA SER A 24 -15.09 4.53 3.40
C SER A 24 -15.72 5.81 2.82
N GLU A 25 -16.66 6.41 3.54
CA GLU A 25 -17.34 7.66 3.16
C GLU A 25 -16.51 8.91 3.51
N ASP A 26 -15.48 8.78 4.35
CA ASP A 26 -14.60 9.88 4.73
C ASP A 26 -13.51 10.17 3.67
N CYS A 27 -13.50 9.44 2.55
CA CYS A 27 -12.51 9.61 1.51
C CYS A 27 -12.84 10.83 0.64
N PRO A 28 -11.96 11.85 0.59
CA PRO A 28 -12.11 12.98 -0.33
C PRO A 28 -12.20 12.49 -1.79
N HIS A 29 -13.09 13.09 -2.58
CA HIS A 29 -13.23 12.76 -3.99
C HIS A 29 -11.91 12.82 -4.77
N ASP A 30 -11.04 13.78 -4.43
CA ASP A 30 -9.73 13.97 -5.05
C ASP A 30 -8.76 12.81 -4.80
N LEU A 31 -8.94 12.04 -3.73
CA LEU A 31 -8.11 10.87 -3.42
C LEU A 31 -8.63 9.59 -4.06
N ARG A 32 -9.88 9.58 -4.53
CA ARG A 32 -10.56 8.37 -5.05
C ARG A 32 -9.96 7.89 -6.36
N GLU A 33 -9.54 8.81 -7.22
CA GLU A 33 -8.86 8.48 -8.48
C GLU A 33 -7.48 7.89 -8.20
N VAL A 34 -6.67 8.59 -7.38
CA VAL A 34 -5.32 8.15 -7.01
C VAL A 34 -5.36 6.81 -6.25
N SER A 35 -6.33 6.60 -5.37
CA SER A 35 -6.50 5.32 -4.67
C SER A 35 -6.81 4.17 -5.60
N SER A 36 -7.66 4.39 -6.60
CA SER A 36 -8.04 3.35 -7.56
C SER A 36 -6.82 2.93 -8.39
N GLU A 37 -5.98 3.88 -8.77
CA GLU A 37 -4.76 3.58 -9.50
C GLU A 37 -3.71 2.84 -8.65
N ILE A 38 -3.58 3.21 -7.38
CA ILE A 38 -2.74 2.48 -6.41
C ILE A 38 -3.23 1.03 -6.28
N LEU A 39 -4.53 0.80 -6.12
CA LEU A 39 -5.10 -0.54 -5.96
C LEU A 39 -4.94 -1.39 -7.22
N ARG A 40 -5.06 -0.77 -8.40
CA ARG A 40 -4.73 -1.41 -9.68
C ARG A 40 -3.26 -1.87 -9.72
N LYS A 41 -2.32 -1.09 -9.17
CA LYS A 41 -0.91 -1.49 -9.06
C LYS A 41 -0.69 -2.60 -8.03
N CYS A 42 -1.52 -2.69 -7.00
CA CYS A 42 -1.48 -3.79 -6.02
C CYS A 42 -1.99 -5.13 -6.57
N GLY A 43 -2.80 -5.12 -7.64
CA GLY A 43 -3.31 -6.33 -8.29
C GLY A 43 -4.15 -7.21 -7.36
N GLY A 44 -4.90 -6.61 -6.44
CA GLY A 44 -5.77 -7.34 -5.49
C GLY A 44 -5.01 -8.11 -4.39
N LEU A 45 -3.69 -7.98 -4.29
CA LEU A 45 -2.91 -8.68 -3.26
C LEU A 45 -3.15 -8.03 -1.88
N PRO A 46 -3.75 -8.74 -0.90
CA PRO A 46 -4.09 -8.16 0.40
C PRO A 46 -2.89 -7.53 1.11
N LEU A 47 -1.72 -8.18 1.02
CA LEU A 47 -0.50 -7.72 1.69
C LEU A 47 0.05 -6.43 1.07
N ALA A 48 -0.04 -6.29 -0.26
CA ALA A 48 0.37 -5.06 -0.94
C ALA A 48 -0.55 -3.90 -0.56
N ILE A 49 -1.87 -4.14 -0.54
CA ILE A 49 -2.89 -3.16 -0.18
C ILE A 49 -2.68 -2.65 1.25
N ILE A 50 -2.53 -3.57 2.23
CA ILE A 50 -2.34 -3.21 3.64
C ILE A 50 -1.03 -2.45 3.84
N SER A 51 0.04 -2.85 3.16
CA SER A 51 1.36 -2.19 3.28
C SER A 51 1.31 -0.75 2.77
N ILE A 52 0.72 -0.52 1.59
CA ILE A 52 0.59 0.83 1.03
C ILE A 52 -0.39 1.67 1.85
N ALA A 53 -1.50 1.10 2.29
CA ALA A 53 -2.42 1.79 3.20
C ALA A 53 -1.73 2.19 4.51
N GLY A 54 -0.89 1.32 5.08
CA GLY A 54 -0.10 1.64 6.27
C GLY A 54 0.90 2.76 6.03
N LEU A 55 1.57 2.77 4.87
CA LEU A 55 2.51 3.83 4.49
C LEU A 55 1.78 5.18 4.34
N LEU A 56 0.62 5.18 3.66
CA LEU A 56 -0.19 6.36 3.43
C LEU A 56 -0.88 6.88 4.71
N ALA A 57 -1.17 6.01 5.67
CA ALA A 57 -1.75 6.40 6.97
C ALA A 57 -0.82 7.36 7.73
N ASN A 58 0.50 7.25 7.51
CA ASN A 58 1.51 8.12 8.12
C ASN A 58 1.83 9.38 7.28
N ARG A 59 1.13 9.60 6.15
CA ARG A 59 1.34 10.75 5.25
C ARG A 59 0.14 11.69 5.28
N SER A 60 0.32 12.89 4.73
CA SER A 60 -0.79 13.81 4.51
C SER A 60 -1.81 13.19 3.55
N LYS A 61 -3.10 13.30 3.89
CA LYS A 61 -4.22 12.83 3.06
C LYS A 61 -4.49 13.82 1.91
N THR A 62 -3.48 14.04 1.08
CA THR A 62 -3.52 14.97 -0.06
C THR A 62 -3.18 14.22 -1.36
N ALA A 63 -3.81 14.63 -2.47
CA ALA A 63 -3.64 13.96 -3.77
C ALA A 63 -2.18 13.97 -4.21
N GLU A 64 -1.43 15.03 -3.90
CA GLU A 64 0.00 15.13 -4.21
C GLU A 64 0.84 14.08 -3.47
N ALA A 65 0.64 13.91 -2.16
CA ALA A 65 1.40 12.95 -1.36
C ALA A 65 1.12 11.50 -1.80
N TRP A 66 -0.13 11.20 -2.15
CA TRP A 66 -0.53 9.90 -2.64
C TRP A 66 -0.02 9.66 -4.07
N GLY A 67 -0.05 10.69 -4.92
CA GLY A 67 0.52 10.66 -6.27
C GLY A 67 2.03 10.41 -6.25
N ASN A 68 2.76 11.00 -5.31
CA ASN A 68 4.19 10.70 -5.12
C ASN A 68 4.42 9.24 -4.73
N THR A 69 3.57 8.69 -3.85
CA THR A 69 3.63 7.26 -3.49
C THR A 69 3.34 6.37 -4.71
N LEU A 70 2.35 6.72 -5.52
CA LEU A 70 2.03 6.01 -6.76
C LEU A 70 3.20 6.03 -7.76
N LYS A 71 3.89 7.17 -7.89
CA LYS A 71 5.12 7.28 -8.71
C LYS A 71 6.24 6.38 -8.18
N SER A 72 6.46 6.36 -6.86
CA SER A 72 7.45 5.46 -6.25
C SER A 72 7.12 3.99 -6.46
N ILE A 73 5.83 3.60 -6.34
CA ILE A 73 5.36 2.25 -6.64
C ILE A 73 5.60 1.92 -8.12
N SER A 74 5.26 2.83 -9.03
CA SER A 74 5.42 2.61 -10.48
C SER A 74 6.90 2.47 -10.85
N ALA A 75 7.77 3.34 -10.32
CA ALA A 75 9.22 3.25 -10.52
C ALA A 75 9.83 1.96 -9.96
N ALA A 76 9.31 1.46 -8.82
CA ALA A 76 9.69 0.16 -8.29
C ALA A 76 9.09 -1.00 -9.10
N ALA A 77 7.99 -0.77 -9.82
CA ALA A 77 7.27 -1.81 -10.54
C ALA A 77 7.82 -2.13 -11.93
N ASP A 78 8.46 -1.16 -12.57
CA ASP A 78 9.04 -1.28 -13.93
C ASP A 78 10.37 -2.05 -13.96
N LYS A 79 10.94 -2.42 -12.81
CA LYS A 79 12.26 -3.05 -12.74
C LYS A 79 12.29 -4.48 -12.19
N ASP A 80 11.18 -4.99 -11.67
CA ASP A 80 11.26 -6.05 -10.67
C ASP A 80 10.14 -7.10 -10.81
N SER A 81 10.53 -8.37 -10.64
CA SER A 81 9.61 -9.50 -10.53
C SER A 81 8.65 -9.29 -9.33
N PRO A 82 7.51 -10.00 -9.28
CA PRO A 82 6.58 -9.90 -8.15
C PRO A 82 7.24 -10.12 -6.77
N ILE A 83 8.28 -10.97 -6.73
CA ILE A 83 9.07 -11.27 -5.53
C ILE A 83 9.94 -10.09 -5.13
N ASP A 84 10.55 -9.42 -6.10
CA ASP A 84 11.41 -8.25 -5.87
C ASP A 84 10.58 -7.02 -5.44
N LYS A 85 9.37 -6.89 -5.99
CA LYS A 85 8.36 -5.93 -5.51
C LYS A 85 8.02 -6.15 -4.03
N MET A 86 7.74 -7.39 -3.63
CA MET A 86 7.45 -7.73 -2.23
C MET A 86 8.64 -7.45 -1.30
N LYS A 87 9.85 -7.87 -1.69
CA LYS A 87 11.07 -7.61 -0.91
C LYS A 87 11.29 -6.11 -0.70
N ARG A 88 11.04 -5.28 -1.71
CA ARG A 88 11.16 -3.82 -1.58
C ARG A 88 10.12 -3.19 -0.70
N ILE A 89 8.85 -3.63 -0.79
CA ILE A 89 7.79 -3.11 0.10
C ILE A 89 8.12 -3.44 1.56
N LEU A 90 8.62 -4.65 1.82
CA LEU A 90 9.08 -5.04 3.15
C LEU A 90 10.28 -4.21 3.61
N LEU A 91 11.25 -3.95 2.72
CA LEU A 91 12.43 -3.17 3.05
C LEU A 91 12.09 -1.71 3.35
N LEU A 92 11.20 -1.10 2.56
CA LEU A 92 10.71 0.27 2.79
C LEU A 92 9.98 0.36 4.13
N SER A 93 9.12 -0.63 4.42
CA SER A 93 8.44 -0.73 5.71
C SER A 93 9.46 -0.84 6.85
N TYR A 94 10.49 -1.67 6.71
CA TYR A 94 11.57 -1.84 7.70
C TYR A 94 12.35 -0.54 7.94
N PHE A 95 12.65 0.26 6.91
CA PHE A 95 13.35 1.53 7.09
C PHE A 95 12.49 2.62 7.74
N ASP A 96 11.19 2.65 7.45
CA ASP A 96 10.22 3.56 8.06
C ASP A 96 9.82 3.13 9.49
N LEU A 97 10.27 1.98 9.97
CA LEU A 97 10.03 1.54 11.35
C LEU A 97 10.88 2.34 12.37
N PRO A 98 10.30 2.72 13.52
CA PRO A 98 11.02 3.24 14.67
C PRO A 98 12.19 2.33 15.09
N PRO A 99 13.30 2.88 15.60
CA PRO A 99 14.51 2.12 15.91
C PRO A 99 14.29 0.96 16.89
N HIS A 100 13.31 1.08 17.80
CA HIS A 100 12.97 0.03 18.76
C HIS A 100 12.23 -1.18 18.14
N LEU A 101 11.61 -1.03 16.96
CA LEU A 101 10.93 -2.12 16.24
C LEU A 101 11.84 -2.79 15.21
N LYS A 102 12.89 -2.09 14.75
CA LYS A 102 13.92 -2.65 13.86
C LYS A 102 14.66 -3.82 14.51
N SER A 103 14.99 -3.70 15.80
CA SER A 103 15.67 -4.76 16.57
C SER A 103 14.88 -6.07 16.68
N CYS A 104 13.54 -6.04 16.55
CA CYS A 104 12.72 -7.25 16.62
C CYS A 104 12.66 -8.02 15.28
N LEU A 105 13.07 -7.40 14.18
CA LEU A 105 13.07 -7.98 12.82
C LEU A 105 14.45 -8.47 12.38
N SER A 106 15.49 -8.22 13.18
CA SER A 106 16.87 -8.63 12.93
C SER A 106 17.27 -9.93 13.64
N TYR A 107 16.33 -10.83 13.91
CA TYR A 107 16.59 -12.16 14.47
C TYR A 107 16.28 -13.26 13.45
#